data_AF-A0A372R6S0-F1
#
_entry.id   AF-A0A372R6S0-F1
#
_cell.length_a   1.000
_cell.length_b   1.000
_cell.length_c   1.000
_cell.angle_alpha   90.00
_cell.angle_beta   90.00
_cell.angle_gamma   90.00
#
_symmetry.space_group_name_H-M   'P 1'
#
loop_
_entity.id
_entity.type
_entity.pdbx_description
1 polymer ?
#
loop_
_entity_poly.entity_id
_entity_poly.type
_entity_poly.pdbx_seq_one_letter_code
_entity_poly.pdbx_strand_id
1 'polypeptide(L)'
;MGDRIVKLEKNFEIANNEQDFIKDIIKSIAKKLLVKSIYPTHEELRETTREFMLSEHPDFLKKFKKNQWQIYYEKNIAQLSILGTLTARIKDAMFSVFSELPPINTSTKELEIKK
;
A
#
# COMPACT_ATOMS: atom_id res chain seq x y z
N MET A 1 -43.18 -5.93 0.53
CA MET A 1 -41.90 -6.65 0.72
C MET A 1 -40.81 -6.21 -0.27
N GLY A 2 -41.13 -5.87 -1.53
CA GLY A 2 -40.12 -5.50 -2.55
C GLY A 2 -39.23 -4.28 -2.22
N ASP A 3 -39.77 -3.26 -1.54
CA ASP A 3 -39.04 -2.01 -1.25
C ASP A 3 -37.84 -2.20 -0.30
N ARG A 4 -37.89 -3.23 0.56
CA ARG A 4 -36.80 -3.58 1.49
C ARG A 4 -35.67 -4.34 0.78
N ILE A 5 -35.99 -5.11 -0.25
CA ILE A 5 -35.02 -5.90 -1.04
C ILE A 5 -34.20 -4.96 -1.93
N VAL A 6 -34.86 -4.04 -2.65
CA VAL A 6 -34.20 -3.03 -3.49
C VAL A 6 -33.23 -2.15 -2.68
N LYS A 7 -33.60 -1.78 -1.45
CA LYS A 7 -32.72 -1.01 -0.56
C LYS A 7 -31.49 -1.81 -0.11
N LEU A 8 -31.63 -3.11 0.12
CA LEU A 8 -30.52 -3.99 0.50
C LEU A 8 -29.56 -4.21 -0.68
N GLU A 9 -30.10 -4.45 -1.88
CA GLU A 9 -29.31 -4.61 -3.11
C GLU A 9 -28.49 -3.35 -3.41
N LYS A 10 -29.13 -2.18 -3.37
CA LYS A 10 -28.44 -0.90 -3.57
C LYS A 10 -27.34 -0.65 -2.53
N ASN A 11 -27.58 -0.99 -1.27
CA ASN A 11 -26.56 -0.85 -0.22
C ASN A 11 -25.37 -1.81 -0.44
N PHE A 12 -25.65 -3.03 -0.92
CA PHE A 12 -24.63 -4.03 -1.23
C PHE A 12 -23.78 -3.60 -2.44
N GLU A 13 -24.40 -3.08 -3.49
CA GLU A 13 -23.70 -2.50 -4.65
C GLU A 13 -22.81 -1.31 -4.26
N ILE A 14 -23.31 -0.41 -3.42
CA ILE A 14 -22.52 0.73 -2.91
C ILE A 14 -21.30 0.24 -2.13
N ALA A 15 -21.48 -0.76 -1.25
CA ALA A 15 -20.39 -1.31 -0.46
C ALA A 15 -19.32 -2.00 -1.33
N ASN A 16 -19.72 -2.74 -2.37
CA ASN A 16 -18.78 -3.36 -3.30
C ASN A 16 -18.02 -2.32 -4.13
N ASN A 17 -18.73 -1.31 -4.64
CA ASN A 17 -18.11 -0.22 -5.39
C ASN A 17 -17.10 0.56 -4.53
N GLU A 18 -17.39 0.76 -3.24
CA GLU A 18 -16.45 1.41 -2.32
C GLU A 18 -15.23 0.54 -2.04
N GLN A 19 -15.40 -0.79 -1.88
CA GLN A 19 -14.27 -1.70 -1.69
C GLN A 19 -13.35 -1.74 -2.91
N ASP A 20 -13.90 -1.81 -4.12
CA ASP A 20 -13.11 -1.84 -5.34
C ASP A 20 -12.40 -0.51 -5.58
N PHE A 21 -13.07 0.61 -5.28
CA PHE A 21 -12.45 1.93 -5.26
C PHE A 21 -11.25 2.00 -4.29
N ILE A 22 -11.41 1.49 -3.05
CA ILE A 22 -10.33 1.44 -2.07
C ILE A 22 -9.16 0.58 -2.57
N LYS A 23 -9.43 -0.58 -3.18
CA LYS A 23 -8.38 -1.46 -3.75
C LYS A 23 -7.59 -0.74 -4.84
N ASP A 24 -8.25 0.02 -5.71
CA ASP A 24 -7.61 0.76 -6.79
C ASP A 24 -6.73 1.92 -6.28
N ILE A 25 -7.21 2.65 -5.26
CA ILE A 25 -6.43 3.66 -4.55
C ILE A 25 -5.16 3.02 -3.96
N ILE A 26 -5.34 1.93 -3.23
CA ILE A 26 -4.26 1.19 -2.58
C ILE A 26 -3.21 0.74 -3.61
N LYS A 27 -3.64 0.15 -4.73
CA LYS A 27 -2.75 -0.29 -5.81
C LYS A 27 -1.95 0.86 -6.39
N SER A 28 -2.56 2.02 -6.54
CA SER A 28 -1.91 3.23 -7.08
C SER A 28 -0.88 3.81 -6.11
N ILE A 29 -1.22 3.86 -4.82
CA ILE A 29 -0.30 4.30 -3.76
C ILE A 29 0.89 3.34 -3.64
N ALA A 30 0.65 2.02 -3.67
CA ALA A 30 1.69 1.02 -3.60
C ALA A 30 2.71 1.16 -4.74
N LYS A 31 2.24 1.41 -5.97
CA LYS A 31 3.12 1.68 -7.12
C LYS A 31 3.97 2.93 -6.93
N LYS A 32 3.37 4.02 -6.44
CA LYS A 32 4.10 5.28 -6.18
C LYS A 32 5.15 5.11 -5.07
N LEU A 33 4.79 4.41 -4.00
CA LEU A 33 5.70 4.15 -2.89
C LEU A 33 6.87 3.26 -3.30
N LEU A 34 6.62 2.20 -4.07
CA LEU A 34 7.66 1.28 -4.54
C LEU A 34 8.77 1.96 -5.36
N VAL A 35 8.43 3.01 -6.10
CA VAL A 35 9.40 3.81 -6.85
C VAL A 35 10.27 4.65 -5.90
N LYS A 36 9.71 5.11 -4.77
CA LYS A 36 10.39 5.97 -3.80
C LYS A 36 11.21 5.19 -2.78
N SER A 37 10.66 4.10 -2.25
CA SER A 37 11.27 3.27 -1.22
C SER A 37 10.78 1.83 -1.31
N ILE A 38 11.72 0.89 -1.22
CA ILE A 38 11.42 -0.55 -1.10
C ILE A 38 10.86 -0.94 0.28
N TYR A 39 11.05 -0.08 1.29
CA TYR A 39 10.52 -0.24 2.65
C TYR A 39 9.99 1.11 3.15
N PRO A 40 8.80 1.55 2.69
CA PRO A 40 8.26 2.83 3.12
C PRO A 40 7.89 2.81 4.60
N THR A 41 8.12 3.91 5.29
CA THR A 41 7.66 4.12 6.67
C THR A 41 6.16 4.40 6.72
N HIS A 42 5.55 4.31 7.91
CA HIS A 42 4.15 4.70 8.11
C HIS A 42 3.90 6.17 7.76
N GLU A 43 4.87 7.04 7.98
CA GLU A 43 4.78 8.45 7.64
C GLU A 43 4.81 8.67 6.13
N GLU A 44 5.74 8.02 5.41
CA GLU A 44 5.81 8.09 3.95
C GLU A 44 4.54 7.55 3.29
N LEU A 45 3.98 6.45 3.80
CA LEU A 45 2.70 5.91 3.34
C LEU A 45 1.57 6.93 3.53
N ARG A 46 1.50 7.55 4.71
CA ARG A 46 0.45 8.54 5.05
C ARG A 46 0.55 9.78 4.16
N GLU A 47 1.77 10.30 3.97
CA GLU A 47 2.01 11.48 3.14
C GLU A 47 1.72 11.21 1.67
N THR A 48 2.27 10.13 1.12
CA THR A 48 2.03 9.73 -0.28
C THR A 48 0.54 9.49 -0.56
N THR A 49 -0.17 8.87 0.39
CA THR A 49 -1.62 8.69 0.31
C THR A 49 -2.35 10.03 0.27
N ARG A 50 -1.97 10.96 1.15
CA ARG A 50 -2.59 12.28 1.24
C ARG A 50 -2.38 13.08 -0.04
N GLU A 51 -1.14 13.10 -0.55
CA GLU A 51 -0.78 13.77 -1.81
C GLU A 51 -1.55 13.17 -3.00
N PHE A 52 -1.60 11.84 -3.09
CA PHE A 52 -2.36 11.14 -4.12
C PHE A 52 -3.84 11.53 -4.10
N MET A 53 -4.47 11.51 -2.92
CA MET A 53 -5.89 11.83 -2.78
C MET A 53 -6.19 13.31 -3.03
N LEU A 54 -5.26 14.22 -2.68
CA LEU A 54 -5.38 15.63 -3.02
C LEU A 54 -5.30 15.89 -4.53
N SER A 55 -4.47 15.12 -5.25
CA SER A 55 -4.28 15.23 -6.69
C SER A 55 -5.44 14.60 -7.48
N GLU A 56 -5.70 13.32 -7.24
CA GLU A 56 -6.58 12.51 -8.09
C GLU A 56 -8.03 12.51 -7.64
N HIS A 57 -8.26 12.68 -6.33
CA HIS A 57 -9.59 12.57 -5.73
C HIS A 57 -9.92 13.72 -4.75
N PRO A 58 -9.70 14.99 -5.14
CA PRO A 58 -9.90 16.13 -4.23
C PRO A 58 -11.34 16.22 -3.73
N ASP A 59 -12.32 15.89 -4.58
CA ASP A 59 -13.73 15.94 -4.21
C ASP A 59 -14.15 14.82 -3.26
N PHE A 60 -13.47 13.66 -3.31
CA PHE A 60 -13.64 12.63 -2.30
C PHE A 60 -13.10 13.10 -0.96
N LEU A 61 -11.91 13.70 -0.94
CA LEU A 61 -11.28 14.19 0.28
C LEU A 61 -12.09 15.31 0.94
N LYS A 62 -12.71 16.19 0.15
CA LYS A 62 -13.60 17.27 0.65
C LYS A 62 -14.81 16.77 1.44
N LYS A 63 -15.22 15.50 1.28
CA LYS A 63 -16.32 14.91 2.04
C LYS A 63 -15.97 14.72 3.52
N PHE A 64 -14.69 14.72 3.86
CA PHE A 64 -14.21 14.43 5.21
C PHE A 64 -13.83 15.69 5.97
N LYS A 65 -14.22 15.76 7.24
CA LYS A 65 -13.53 16.64 8.21
C LYS A 65 -12.13 16.06 8.53
N LYS A 66 -11.18 16.90 8.97
CA LYS A 66 -9.78 16.49 9.21
C LYS A 66 -9.65 15.25 10.11
N ASN A 67 -10.44 15.17 11.17
CA ASN A 67 -10.49 14.01 12.08
C ASN A 67 -11.13 12.76 11.45
N GLN A 68 -12.14 12.94 10.57
CA GLN A 68 -12.79 11.84 9.87
C GLN A 68 -11.89 11.23 8.80
N TRP A 69 -11.11 12.06 8.09
CA TRP A 69 -10.13 11.57 7.11
C TRP A 69 -9.10 10.66 7.76
N GLN A 70 -8.55 11.06 8.91
CA GLN A 70 -7.56 10.24 9.61
C GLN A 70 -8.13 8.89 10.03
N ILE A 71 -9.35 8.86 10.58
CA ILE A 71 -10.02 7.60 10.95
C ILE A 71 -10.28 6.72 9.72
N TYR A 72 -10.73 7.32 8.61
CA TYR A 72 -10.96 6.60 7.37
C TYR A 72 -9.65 6.01 6.82
N TYR A 73 -8.59 6.81 6.78
CA TYR A 73 -7.26 6.38 6.38
C TYR A 73 -6.81 5.20 7.23
N GLU A 74 -6.87 5.30 8.56
CA GLU A 74 -6.42 4.22 9.45
C GLU A 74 -7.21 2.93 9.23
N LYS A 75 -8.54 3.01 9.09
CA LYS A 75 -9.42 1.84 8.93
C LYS A 75 -9.39 1.19 7.55
N ASN A 76 -9.33 1.98 6.49
CA ASN A 76 -9.55 1.48 5.12
C ASN A 76 -8.28 1.47 4.28
N ILE A 77 -7.31 2.33 4.60
CA ILE A 77 -6.07 2.43 3.83
C ILE A 77 -4.93 1.86 4.64
N ALA A 78 -4.64 2.33 5.85
CA ALA A 78 -3.51 1.84 6.65
C ALA A 78 -3.67 0.39 7.11
N GLN A 79 -4.89 -0.07 7.43
CA GLN A 79 -5.15 -1.47 7.78
C GLN A 79 -5.07 -2.40 6.56
N LEU A 80 -5.60 -1.98 5.41
CA LEU A 80 -5.52 -2.75 4.17
C LEU A 80 -4.18 -2.55 3.44
N SER A 81 -3.39 -1.56 3.88
CA SER A 81 -2.07 -1.27 3.36
C SER A 81 -1.03 -2.06 4.16
N ILE A 82 -0.51 -3.17 3.62
CA ILE A 82 0.55 -3.09 2.60
C ILE A 82 1.83 -2.48 3.18
N LEU A 83 2.06 -2.63 4.49
CA LEU A 83 3.43 -2.87 4.98
C LEU A 83 3.69 -4.35 5.19
N GLY A 84 2.95 -5.04 6.06
CA GLY A 84 3.17 -6.47 6.30
C GLY A 84 3.07 -7.31 5.03
N THR A 85 1.93 -7.27 4.34
CA THR A 85 1.68 -8.10 3.14
C THR A 85 2.45 -7.62 1.91
N LEU A 86 2.62 -6.31 1.72
CA LEU A 86 3.38 -5.81 0.57
C LEU A 86 4.86 -6.04 0.76
N THR A 87 5.43 -5.69 1.91
CA THR A 87 6.83 -5.95 2.22
C THR A 87 7.12 -7.45 2.19
N ALA A 88 6.22 -8.29 2.70
CA ALA A 88 6.35 -9.75 2.55
C ALA A 88 6.36 -10.18 1.08
N ARG A 89 5.40 -9.72 0.26
CA ARG A 89 5.35 -10.07 -1.17
C ARG A 89 6.55 -9.52 -1.96
N ILE A 90 7.01 -8.31 -1.66
CA ILE A 90 8.23 -7.73 -2.25
C ILE A 90 9.43 -8.58 -1.86
N LYS A 91 9.56 -8.93 -0.58
CA LYS A 91 10.64 -9.77 -0.07
C LYS A 91 10.63 -11.16 -0.71
N ASP A 92 9.46 -11.78 -0.84
CA ASP A 92 9.30 -13.08 -1.49
C ASP A 92 9.65 -13.00 -2.98
N ALA A 93 9.21 -11.94 -3.68
CA ALA A 93 9.55 -11.71 -5.08
C ALA A 93 11.05 -11.45 -5.27
N MET A 94 11.67 -10.62 -4.42
CA MET A 94 13.12 -10.40 -4.43
C MET A 94 13.86 -11.71 -4.14
N PHE A 95 13.45 -12.46 -3.13
CA PHE A 95 14.04 -13.76 -2.82
C PHE A 95 13.92 -14.71 -3.99
N SER A 96 12.76 -14.79 -4.65
CA SER A 96 12.57 -15.63 -5.84
C SER A 96 13.42 -15.21 -7.03
N VAL A 97 13.69 -13.91 -7.21
CA VAL A 97 14.54 -13.41 -8.32
C VAL A 97 16.02 -13.62 -8.00
N PHE A 98 16.41 -13.45 -6.74
CA PHE A 98 17.80 -13.50 -6.30
C PHE A 98 18.19 -14.83 -5.65
N SER A 99 17.29 -15.82 -5.60
CA SER A 99 17.56 -17.14 -5.01
C SER A 99 18.61 -17.93 -5.79
N GLU A 100 18.83 -17.59 -7.07
CA GLU A 100 19.80 -18.23 -7.95
C GLU A 100 21.16 -17.52 -7.97
N LEU A 101 21.37 -16.50 -7.11
CA LEU A 101 22.67 -15.84 -7.05
C LEU A 101 23.75 -16.83 -6.59
N PRO A 102 24.94 -16.83 -7.24
CA PRO A 102 26.01 -17.72 -6.85
C PRO A 102 26.44 -17.45 -5.40
N PRO A 103 26.75 -18.50 -4.62
CA PRO A 103 27.18 -18.34 -3.24
C PRO A 103 28.41 -17.45 -3.17
N ILE A 104 28.37 -16.44 -2.29
CA ILE A 104 29.51 -15.56 -2.05
C ILE A 104 30.60 -16.41 -1.37
N ASN A 105 31.62 -16.78 -2.14
CA ASN A 105 32.83 -17.38 -1.61
C ASN A 105 33.66 -16.27 -0.94
N THR A 106 33.47 -16.06 0.36
CA THR A 106 34.28 -15.12 1.16
C THR A 106 35.73 -15.56 1.36
N SER A 107 36.31 -16.33 0.42
CA SER A 107 37.74 -16.57 0.31
C SER A 107 38.42 -15.35 -0.31
N THR A 108 38.18 -14.18 0.26
CA THR A 108 39.13 -13.08 0.10
C THR A 108 40.32 -13.50 0.93
N LYS A 109 41.42 -13.91 0.28
CA LYS A 109 42.71 -13.97 0.98
C LYS A 109 42.87 -12.62 1.64
N GLU A 110 43.03 -12.59 2.97
CA GLU A 110 43.56 -11.44 3.68
C GLU A 110 44.89 -11.10 2.99
N LEU A 111 44.85 -10.23 1.97
CA LEU A 111 46.04 -9.55 1.52
C LEU A 111 46.35 -8.59 2.64
N GLU A 112 47.20 -9.10 3.55
CA GLU A 112 47.86 -8.37 4.60
C GLU A 112 48.06 -6.92 4.14
N ILE A 113 47.43 -5.98 4.84
CA ILE A 113 47.85 -4.59 4.76
C ILE A 113 49.26 -4.55 5.38
N LYS A 114 50.27 -4.83 4.56
CA LYS A 114 51.66 -4.57 4.88
C LYS A 114 51.96 -3.11 4.54
N LYS A 115 51.81 -2.23 5.53
CA LYS A 115 52.92 -1.72 6.34
C LYS A 115 52.48 -0.46 7.10
#